data_AF-A0AAW8L152-F1
#
_entry.id   AF-A0AAW8L152-F1
#
_cell.length_a   1.000
_cell.length_b   1.000
_cell.length_c   1.000
_cell.angle_alpha   90.00
_cell.angle_beta   90.00
_cell.angle_gamma   90.00
#
_symmetry.space_group_name_H-M   'P 1'
#
loop_
_entity.id
_entity.type
_entity.pdbx_description
1 polymer ?
#
loop_
_entity_poly.entity_id
_entity_poly.type
_entity_poly.pdbx_seq_one_letter_code
_entity_poly.pdbx_strand_id
1 'polypeptide(L)'
;MRKTEVYQVRLDSQEKKQAFAVFKQLGITPAQAVRLFFKQVVLTKSIPFAIENQNINMEQLLKLRKAKASSLNQNSSTLAEDDDHEDLFEELNALLGESDKT
;
A
#
# COMPACT_ATOMS: atom_id res chain seq x y z
N MET A 1 22.57 11.14 25.35
CA MET A 1 21.31 11.72 24.82
C MET A 1 20.95 11.02 23.51
N ARG A 2 19.67 10.83 23.20
CA ARG A 2 19.25 10.31 21.87
C ARG A 2 19.34 11.44 20.84
N LYS A 3 19.83 11.13 19.63
CA LYS A 3 19.86 12.08 18.51
C LYS A 3 18.42 12.39 18.07
N THR A 4 18.12 13.67 17.83
CA THR A 4 16.82 14.13 17.33
C THR A 4 17.00 14.77 15.96
N GLU A 5 16.18 14.36 14.99
CA GLU A 5 16.16 14.89 13.63
C GLU A 5 14.82 15.60 13.40
N VAL A 6 14.82 16.61 12.51
CA VAL A 6 13.62 17.37 12.16
C VAL A 6 13.04 16.82 10.85
N TYR A 7 11.73 16.58 10.83
CA TYR A 7 10.99 16.17 9.64
C TYR A 7 9.99 17.26 9.25
N GLN A 8 10.06 17.74 8.01
CA GLN A 8 9.17 18.78 7.47
C GLN A 8 8.28 18.19 6.37
N VAL A 9 6.98 18.49 6.44
CA VAL A 9 5.97 18.03 5.49
C VAL A 9 5.20 19.23 4.97
N ARG A 10 4.97 19.28 3.65
CA ARG A 10 4.05 20.23 3.03
C ARG A 10 2.64 19.64 3.07
N LEU A 11 1.67 20.42 3.53
CA LEU A 11 0.25 20.06 3.56
C LEU A 11 -0.56 21.17 2.89
N ASP A 12 -1.72 20.79 2.35
CA ASP A 12 -2.70 21.77 1.90
C ASP A 12 -3.26 22.58 3.08
N SER A 13 -3.67 23.82 2.81
CA SER A 13 -4.17 24.73 3.83
C SER A 13 -5.49 24.25 4.46
N GLN A 14 -6.38 23.61 3.70
CA GLN A 14 -7.64 23.08 4.23
C GLN A 14 -7.41 21.81 5.03
N GLU A 15 -6.62 20.89 4.49
CA GLU A 15 -6.26 19.63 5.16
C GLU A 15 -5.61 19.89 6.52
N LYS A 16 -4.66 20.85 6.57
CA LYS A 16 -4.02 21.27 7.82
C LYS A 16 -5.04 21.75 8.85
N LYS A 17 -6.00 22.61 8.46
CA LYS A 17 -7.01 23.14 9.39
C LYS A 17 -7.90 22.03 9.94
N GLN A 18 -8.35 21.12 9.08
CA GLN A 18 -9.22 20.01 9.45
C GLN A 18 -8.49 19.04 10.40
N ALA A 19 -7.28 18.59 10.04
CA ALA A 19 -6.49 17.68 10.86
C ALA A 19 -6.20 18.28 12.25
N PHE A 20 -5.84 19.57 12.31
CA PHE A 20 -5.55 20.24 13.58
C PHE A 20 -6.79 20.37 14.48
N ALA A 21 -7.97 20.58 13.90
CA ALA A 21 -9.22 20.59 14.64
C ALA A 21 -9.50 19.22 15.28
N VAL A 22 -9.30 18.13 14.53
CA VAL A 22 -9.46 16.76 15.01
C VAL A 22 -8.45 16.44 16.12
N PHE A 23 -7.17 16.77 15.93
CA PHE A 23 -6.15 16.55 16.96
C PHE A 23 -6.45 17.32 18.26
N LYS A 24 -6.97 18.55 18.14
CA LYS A 24 -7.40 19.35 19.29
C LYS A 24 -8.55 18.70 20.04
N GLN A 25 -9.52 18.12 19.35
CA GLN A 25 -10.62 17.38 19.97
C GLN A 25 -10.13 16.12 20.70
N LEU A 26 -9.13 15.44 20.13
CA LEU A 26 -8.48 14.26 20.73
C LEU A 26 -7.50 14.62 21.86
N GLY A 27 -7.25 15.90 22.11
CA GLY A 27 -6.33 16.35 23.16
C GLY A 27 -4.85 16.07 22.88
N ILE A 28 -4.47 15.85 21.62
CA ILE A 28 -3.09 15.58 21.21
C ILE A 28 -2.55 16.69 20.31
N THR A 29 -1.24 16.93 20.41
CA THR A 29 -0.56 17.84 19.49
C THR A 29 -0.28 17.17 18.15
N PRO A 30 -0.21 17.92 17.04
CA PRO A 30 0.14 17.36 15.73
C PRO A 30 1.47 16.60 15.74
N ALA A 31 2.47 17.11 16.47
CA ALA A 31 3.76 16.44 16.62
C ALA A 31 3.65 15.08 17.35
N GLN A 32 2.78 14.98 18.36
CA GLN A 32 2.50 13.70 19.02
C GLN A 32 1.80 12.72 18.09
N ALA A 33 0.83 13.18 17.30
CA ALA A 33 0.12 12.34 16.32
C ALA A 33 1.07 11.76 15.26
N VAL A 34 1.92 12.60 14.66
CA VAL A 34 2.93 12.17 13.66
C VAL A 34 3.96 11.22 14.29
N ARG A 35 4.38 11.47 15.54
CA ARG A 35 5.29 10.56 16.25
C ARG A 35 4.64 9.22 16.54
N LEU A 36 3.35 9.19 16.87
CA LEU A 36 2.58 7.97 17.08
C LEU A 36 2.47 7.17 15.79
N PHE A 37 2.19 7.83 14.67
CA PHE A 37 2.20 7.22 13.34
C PHE A 37 3.52 6.50 13.05
N PHE A 38 4.66 7.19 13.20
CA PHE A 38 5.96 6.56 12.97
C PHE A 38 6.25 5.37 13.90
N LYS A 39 5.85 5.48 15.17
CA LYS A 39 5.98 4.35 16.10
C LYS A 39 5.19 3.14 15.62
N GLN A 40 3.96 3.35 15.16
CA GLN A 40 3.12 2.27 14.68
C GLN A 40 3.70 1.62 13.42
N VAL A 41 4.16 2.43 12.45
CA VAL A 41 4.85 1.92 11.24
C VAL A 41 6.05 1.04 11.61
N VAL A 42 6.87 1.48 12.57
CA VAL A 42 8.04 0.72 13.01
C VAL A 42 7.65 -0.58 13.72
N LEU A 43 6.55 -0.56 14.49
CA LEU A 43 6.05 -1.70 15.26
C LEU A 43 5.43 -2.77 14.35
N THR A 44 4.53 -2.38 13.45
CA THR A 44 3.77 -3.32 12.60
C THR A 44 4.46 -3.65 11.29
N LYS A 45 5.51 -2.90 10.93
CA LYS A 45 6.16 -2.97 9.61
C LYS A 45 5.17 -2.76 8.47
N SER A 46 4.13 -1.97 8.72
CA SER A 46 3.04 -1.71 7.78
C SER A 46 2.51 -0.28 7.95
N ILE A 47 1.71 0.17 6.99
CA ILE A 47 1.01 1.44 7.10
C ILE A 47 -0.12 1.29 8.14
N PRO A 48 -0.24 2.20 9.13
CA PRO A 48 -1.13 2.06 10.28
C PRO A 48 -2.57 2.51 9.99
N PHE A 49 -3.06 2.18 8.81
CA PHE A 49 -4.45 2.33 8.39
C PHE A 49 -4.71 1.34 7.26
N ALA A 50 -5.95 0.87 7.13
CA ALA A 50 -6.33 0.03 6.01
C ALA A 50 -6.24 0.87 4.72
N ILE A 51 -5.49 0.38 3.74
CA ILE A 51 -5.46 0.96 2.41
C ILE A 51 -6.65 0.39 1.67
N GLU A 52 -7.83 0.96 1.94
CA GLU A 52 -9.04 0.63 1.20
C GLU A 52 -8.99 1.36 -0.12
N ASN A 53 -8.66 0.63 -1.18
CA ASN A 53 -8.87 1.12 -2.52
C ASN A 53 -10.37 1.03 -2.79
N GLN A 54 -11.09 2.16 -2.71
CA GLN A 54 -12.55 2.21 -2.88
C GLN A 54 -13.04 1.60 -4.20
N ASN A 55 -12.14 1.37 -5.16
CA ASN A 55 -12.43 0.75 -6.45
C ASN A 55 -12.21 -0.77 -6.51
N ILE A 56 -11.64 -1.41 -5.50
CA ILE A 56 -11.40 -2.86 -5.54
C ILE A 56 -12.53 -3.57 -4.79
N ASN A 57 -13.54 -4.01 -5.54
CA ASN A 57 -14.57 -4.89 -5.01
C ASN A 57 -13.91 -6.23 -4.62
N MET A 58 -13.78 -6.47 -3.31
CA MET A 58 -13.19 -7.69 -2.75
C MET A 58 -13.90 -8.97 -3.24
N GLU A 59 -15.17 -8.89 -3.63
CA GLU A 59 -15.92 -10.01 -4.22
C GLU A 59 -15.42 -10.34 -5.64
N GLN A 60 -15.06 -9.32 -6.44
CA GLN A 60 -14.48 -9.51 -7.76
C GLN A 60 -13.07 -10.09 -7.67
N LEU A 61 -12.26 -9.65 -6.70
CA LEU A 61 -10.93 -10.21 -6.44
C LEU A 61 -11.02 -11.69 -6.03
N LEU A 62 -11.97 -12.04 -5.15
CA LEU A 62 -12.21 -13.43 -4.77
C LEU A 62 -12.73 -14.28 -5.93
N LYS A 63 -13.60 -13.75 -6.79
CA LYS A 63 -14.07 -14.43 -8.01
C LYS A 63 -12.93 -14.67 -8.98
N LEU A 64 -12.05 -13.68 -9.21
CA LEU A 64 -10.86 -13.84 -10.04
C LEU A 64 -9.93 -14.92 -9.49
N ARG A 65 -9.65 -14.88 -8.18
CA ARG A 65 -8.79 -15.88 -7.52
C ARG A 65 -9.38 -17.29 -7.60
N LYS A 66 -10.69 -17.44 -7.41
CA LYS A 66 -11.39 -18.72 -7.56
C LYS A 66 -11.40 -19.21 -9.01
N ALA A 67 -11.58 -18.31 -9.99
CA ALA A 67 -11.50 -18.66 -11.41
C ALA A 67 -10.10 -19.16 -11.79
N LYS A 68 -9.03 -18.51 -11.30
CA LYS A 68 -7.63 -18.90 -11.55
C LYS A 68 -7.22 -20.17 -10.79
N ALA A 69 -7.78 -20.43 -9.61
CA ALA A 69 -7.53 -21.68 -8.86
C ALA A 69 -8.22 -22.90 -9.50
N SER A 70 -9.40 -22.70 -10.11
CA SER A 70 -10.11 -23.77 -10.84
C SER A 70 -9.45 -24.12 -12.17
N SER A 71 -8.71 -23.20 -12.80
CA SER A 71 -7.95 -23.47 -14.03
C SER A 71 -6.62 -24.20 -13.79
N LEU A 72 -6.06 -24.15 -12.57
CA LEU A 72 -4.80 -24.83 -12.24
C LEU A 72 -4.96 -26.32 -11.90
N ASN A 73 -6.20 -26.83 -11.76
CA ASN A 73 -6.45 -28.20 -11.30
C ASN A 73 -6.72 -29.21 -12.43
N GLN A 74 -6.42 -28.87 -13.69
CA GLN A 74 -6.47 -29.82 -14.81
C GLN A 74 -5.13 -30.25 -15.40
N ASN A 75 -3.99 -29.64 -15.03
CA ASN A 75 -2.69 -30.06 -15.55
C ASN A 75 -1.70 -30.38 -14.41
N SER A 76 -1.92 -31.52 -13.76
CA SER A 76 -0.90 -32.18 -12.96
C SER A 76 0.06 -32.95 -13.86
N SER A 77 1.02 -32.25 -14.47
CA SER A 77 2.28 -32.85 -14.95
C SER A 77 3.17 -31.78 -15.58
N THR A 78 4.00 -31.14 -14.75
CA THR A 78 5.46 -31.03 -14.90
C THR A 78 5.98 -30.03 -13.87
N LEU A 79 6.60 -30.56 -12.83
CA LEU A 79 7.61 -29.86 -12.04
C LEU A 79 8.84 -29.74 -12.95
N ALA A 80 9.12 -28.55 -13.48
CA ALA A 80 10.44 -28.22 -14.01
C ALA A 80 10.59 -26.71 -14.14
N GLU A 81 11.47 -26.18 -13.30
CA GLU A 81 12.52 -25.21 -13.65
C GLU A 81 12.14 -23.73 -13.82
N ASP A 82 12.85 -22.95 -13.01
CA ASP A 82 13.06 -21.50 -13.09
C ASP A 82 13.38 -21.06 -14.53
N ASP A 83 12.61 -20.13 -15.11
CA ASP A 83 13.21 -19.09 -15.98
C ASP A 83 12.28 -17.92 -16.40
N ASP A 84 10.96 -17.97 -16.24
CA ASP A 84 10.10 -16.88 -16.77
C ASP A 84 9.79 -15.77 -15.76
N HIS A 85 10.84 -15.17 -15.17
CA HIS A 85 10.70 -13.94 -14.39
C HIS A 85 10.53 -12.67 -15.25
N GLU A 86 10.77 -12.74 -16.56
CA GLU A 86 10.56 -11.61 -17.48
C GLU A 86 9.08 -11.33 -17.73
N ASP A 87 8.25 -12.37 -17.88
CA ASP A 87 6.81 -12.23 -18.13
C ASP A 87 6.10 -11.45 -17.00
N LEU A 88 6.55 -11.62 -15.76
CA LEU A 88 5.95 -10.95 -14.61
C LEU A 88 6.25 -9.43 -14.61
N PHE A 89 7.44 -9.03 -15.06
CA PHE A 89 7.81 -7.62 -15.15
C PHE A 89 7.22 -6.96 -16.40
N GLU A 90 7.11 -7.67 -17.53
CA GLU A 90 6.39 -7.19 -18.70
C GLU A 90 4.88 -7.01 -18.43
N GLU A 91 4.25 -7.95 -17.73
CA GLU A 91 2.83 -7.85 -17.33
C GLU A 91 2.61 -6.69 -16.35
N LEU A 92 3.55 -6.45 -15.42
CA LEU A 92 3.51 -5.29 -14.53
C LEU A 92 3.71 -3.97 -15.28
N ASN A 93 4.62 -3.92 -16.26
CA ASN A 93 4.89 -2.71 -17.04
C ASN A 93 3.70 -2.35 -17.96
N ALA A 94 3.05 -3.37 -18.53
CA ALA A 94 1.79 -3.23 -19.27
C ALA A 94 0.62 -2.75 -18.38
N LEU A 95 0.57 -3.20 -17.12
CA LEU A 95 -0.45 -2.79 -16.16
C LEU A 95 -0.22 -1.37 -15.59
N LEU A 96 1.04 -0.94 -15.44
CA LEU A 96 1.39 0.40 -14.96
C LEU A 96 1.33 1.49 -16.05
N GLY A 97 1.18 1.10 -17.32
CA GLY A 97 1.02 2.03 -18.44
C GLY A 97 2.27 2.83 -18.79
N GLU A 98 3.46 2.40 -18.34
CA GLU A 98 4.74 3.00 -18.78
C GLU A 98 5.16 2.41 -20.14
N SER A 99 4.31 2.55 -21.15
CA SER A 99 4.64 2.27 -22.54
C SER A 99 5.06 3.52 -23.32
N ASP A 100 5.31 4.66 -22.67
CA ASP A 100 5.85 5.85 -23.34
C ASP A 100 7.07 6.43 -22.60
N LYS A 101 8.26 5.99 -23.04
CA LYS A 101 9.43 6.87 -23.12
C LYS A 101 10.37 6.42 -24.24
N THR A 102 9.99 6.77 -25.48
CA THR A 102 10.97 7.25 -26.47
C THR A 102 10.94 8.76 -26.47
#